data_AF-A0A1F9TF62-F1
#
_entry.id   AF-A0A1F9TF62-F1
#
_cell.length_a   1.000
_cell.length_b   1.000
_cell.length_c   1.000
_cell.angle_alpha   90.00
_cell.angle_beta   90.00
_cell.angle_gamma   90.00
#
_symmetry.space_group_name_H-M   'P 1'
#
loop_
_entity.id
_entity.type
_entity.pdbx_description
1 polymer ?
#
loop_
_entity_poly.entity_id
_entity_poly.type
_entity_poly.pdbx_seq_one_letter_code
_entity_poly.pdbx_strand_id
1 'polypeptide(L)'
;MAAIIVGLAFYFNWRRRKDLEELAVSMGLEFSPEGPEQHELEASGLEIFRLGRGRKASNLIKVRGGAGEIRVFDYRYTIGGGKSSQTHTFTLALMANLRCEVPQFELKPETFLYKIGEAIGFKDIDLPAFPDFSDKYRLTGPDEAAVHMFFTPRRAAWFEANPGLWAQGAPCHVVFFKRVGHLPVSAWQSFIEEAKTFAAEILR
;
A
#
# COMPACT_ATOMS: atom_id res chain seq x y z
N MET A 1 34.58 -7.81 -1.29
CA MET A 1 33.46 -7.13 -0.59
C MET A 1 32.21 -6.98 -1.45
N ALA A 2 32.27 -6.30 -2.61
CA ALA A 2 31.10 -6.11 -3.47
C ALA A 2 30.42 -7.43 -3.92
N ALA A 3 31.20 -8.44 -4.34
CA ALA A 3 30.66 -9.75 -4.75
C ALA A 3 29.93 -10.49 -3.61
N ILE A 4 30.44 -10.36 -2.37
CA ILE A 4 29.82 -10.96 -1.18
C ILE A 4 28.49 -10.26 -0.86
N ILE A 5 28.45 -8.93 -0.92
CA ILE A 5 27.24 -8.13 -0.70
C ILE A 5 26.18 -8.46 -1.75
N VAL A 6 26.57 -8.57 -3.02
CA VAL A 6 25.69 -8.97 -4.12
C VAL A 6 25.16 -10.39 -3.90
N GLY A 7 26.04 -11.35 -3.57
CA GLY A 7 25.63 -12.72 -3.28
C GLY A 7 24.64 -12.84 -2.13
N LEU A 8 24.86 -12.10 -1.03
CA LEU A 8 23.92 -12.04 0.10
C LEU A 8 22.56 -11.47 -0.31
N ALA A 9 22.54 -10.38 -1.08
CA ALA A 9 21.30 -9.79 -1.56
C ALA A 9 20.50 -10.76 -2.45
N PHE A 10 21.18 -11.50 -3.34
CA PHE A 10 20.55 -12.55 -4.15
C PHE A 10 19.98 -13.67 -3.28
N TYR A 11 20.75 -14.15 -2.29
CA TYR A 11 20.30 -15.19 -1.37
C TYR A 11 19.06 -14.76 -0.57
N PHE A 12 19.08 -13.57 0.05
CA PHE A 12 17.94 -13.08 0.82
C PHE A 12 16.69 -12.87 -0.05
N ASN A 13 16.85 -12.38 -1.27
CA ASN A 13 15.73 -12.24 -2.21
C ASN A 13 15.15 -13.60 -2.63
N TRP A 14 16.02 -14.56 -2.94
CA TRP A 14 15.61 -15.93 -3.25
C TRP A 14 14.90 -16.60 -2.07
N ARG A 15 15.44 -16.46 -0.86
CA ARG A 15 14.87 -17.03 0.35
C ARG A 15 13.51 -16.45 0.66
N ARG A 16 13.37 -15.12 0.61
CA ARG A 16 12.08 -14.43 0.79
C ARG A 16 11.05 -14.91 -0.22
N ARG A 17 11.43 -15.05 -1.50
CA ARG A 17 10.54 -15.56 -2.54
C ARG A 17 10.04 -16.96 -2.22
N LYS A 18 10.95 -17.85 -1.78
CA LYS A 18 10.58 -19.21 -1.37
C LYS A 18 9.64 -19.23 -0.18
N ASP A 19 9.95 -18.44 0.86
CA ASP A 19 9.10 -18.34 2.05
C ASP A 19 7.69 -17.79 1.71
N LEU A 20 7.58 -16.84 0.77
CA LEU A 20 6.29 -16.29 0.32
C LEU A 20 5.50 -17.25 -0.56
N GLU A 21 6.19 -18.02 -1.42
CA GLU A 21 5.60 -19.09 -2.21
C GLU A 21 5.01 -20.17 -1.29
N GLU A 22 5.77 -20.63 -0.30
CA GLU A 22 5.32 -21.60 0.71
C GLU A 22 4.12 -21.07 1.51
N LEU A 23 4.17 -19.80 1.93
CA LEU A 23 3.06 -19.15 2.62
C LEU A 23 1.79 -19.13 1.75
N ALA A 24 1.89 -18.69 0.50
CA ALA A 24 0.74 -18.62 -0.41
C ALA A 24 0.11 -20.01 -0.61
N VAL A 25 0.94 -21.04 -0.84
CA VAL A 25 0.50 -22.44 -0.95
C VAL A 25 -0.22 -22.89 0.32
N SER A 26 0.31 -22.59 1.50
CA SER A 26 -0.32 -22.93 2.79
C SER A 26 -1.69 -22.29 3.00
N MET A 27 -1.92 -21.13 2.37
CA MET A 27 -3.19 -20.40 2.38
C MET A 27 -4.12 -20.78 1.22
N GLY A 28 -3.69 -21.66 0.30
CA GLY A 28 -4.43 -21.98 -0.92
C GLY A 28 -4.55 -20.81 -1.91
N LEU A 29 -3.57 -19.90 -1.90
CA LEU A 29 -3.52 -18.71 -2.74
C LEU A 29 -2.50 -18.86 -3.88
N GLU A 30 -2.71 -18.10 -4.96
CA GLU A 30 -1.80 -18.07 -6.11
C GLU A 30 -0.63 -17.13 -5.82
N PHE A 31 0.59 -17.63 -6.05
CA PHE A 31 1.83 -16.85 -5.97
C PHE A 31 2.46 -16.67 -7.35
N SER A 32 2.94 -15.47 -7.62
CA SER A 32 3.76 -15.12 -8.78
C SER A 32 5.06 -14.45 -8.32
N PRO A 33 6.24 -14.92 -8.78
CA PRO A 33 7.51 -14.27 -8.45
C PRO A 33 7.61 -12.85 -9.02
N GLU A 34 6.94 -12.61 -10.15
CA GLU A 34 6.75 -11.30 -10.77
C GLU A 34 5.55 -10.58 -10.14
N GLY A 35 5.67 -9.26 -10.01
CA GLY A 35 4.58 -8.41 -9.54
C GLY A 35 3.63 -7.98 -10.66
N PRO A 36 2.59 -7.19 -10.36
CA PRO A 36 1.78 -6.53 -11.37
C PRO A 36 2.65 -5.71 -12.34
N GLU A 37 2.20 -5.60 -13.58
CA GLU A 37 2.94 -4.83 -14.57
C GLU A 37 2.97 -3.35 -14.22
N GLN A 38 4.12 -2.71 -14.42
CA GLN A 38 4.34 -1.33 -14.02
C GLN A 38 3.37 -0.37 -14.71
N HIS A 39 3.01 -0.63 -15.97
CA HIS A 39 2.09 0.20 -16.72
C HIS A 39 0.65 0.12 -16.18
N GLU A 40 0.21 -1.06 -15.70
CA GLU A 40 -1.08 -1.21 -15.02
C GLU A 40 -1.11 -0.44 -13.69
N LEU A 41 -0.02 -0.52 -12.92
CA LEU A 41 0.12 0.20 -11.66
C LEU A 41 0.08 1.72 -11.88
N GLU A 42 0.75 2.23 -12.91
CA GLU A 42 0.72 3.65 -13.26
C GLU A 42 -0.67 4.12 -13.72
N ALA A 43 -1.39 3.26 -14.46
CA ALA A 43 -2.74 3.54 -14.93
C ALA A 43 -3.80 3.62 -13.81
N SER A 44 -3.50 3.09 -12.61
CA SER A 44 -4.41 3.16 -11.46
C SER A 44 -4.64 4.58 -10.95
N GLY A 45 -3.77 5.54 -11.30
CA GLY A 45 -3.82 6.92 -10.79
C GLY A 45 -3.31 7.09 -9.35
N LEU A 46 -2.84 6.02 -8.70
CA LEU A 46 -2.26 6.08 -7.37
C LEU A 46 -0.81 6.60 -7.43
N GLU A 47 -0.54 7.69 -6.72
CA GLU A 47 0.74 8.41 -6.83
C GLU A 47 1.95 7.57 -6.42
N ILE A 48 1.81 6.64 -5.47
CA ILE A 48 2.91 5.73 -5.06
C ILE A 48 3.53 4.97 -6.25
N PHE A 49 2.75 4.68 -7.30
CA PHE A 49 3.21 3.98 -8.48
C PHE A 49 3.89 4.89 -9.51
N ARG A 50 3.85 6.21 -9.31
CA ARG A 50 4.42 7.23 -10.20
C ARG A 50 5.64 7.90 -9.59
N LEU A 51 5.91 7.69 -8.30
CA LEU A 51 7.07 8.24 -7.59
C LEU A 51 8.40 7.64 -8.06
N GLY A 52 9.39 8.52 -8.21
CA GLY A 52 10.79 8.13 -8.46
C GLY A 52 11.03 7.36 -9.76
N ARG A 53 12.13 6.61 -9.79
CA ARG A 53 12.56 5.77 -10.93
C ARG A 53 12.89 4.35 -10.48
N GLY A 54 13.16 3.46 -11.45
CA GLY A 54 13.57 2.08 -11.15
C GLY A 54 12.48 1.29 -10.42
N ARG A 55 11.22 1.66 -10.72
CA ARG A 55 10.01 1.11 -10.13
C ARG A 55 9.90 -0.37 -10.46
N LYS A 56 9.59 -1.20 -9.46
CA LYS A 56 9.45 -2.64 -9.66
C LYS A 56 8.56 -3.26 -8.60
N ALA A 57 7.57 -4.03 -9.05
CA ALA A 57 6.80 -4.95 -8.23
C ALA A 57 7.36 -6.38 -8.32
N SER A 58 7.19 -7.16 -7.25
CA SER A 58 7.61 -8.57 -7.16
C SER A 58 6.82 -9.31 -6.09
N ASN A 59 6.89 -10.66 -6.09
CA ASN A 59 6.29 -11.51 -5.07
C ASN A 59 4.78 -11.27 -4.89
N LEU A 60 4.01 -11.37 -5.97
CA LEU A 60 2.58 -11.13 -5.97
C LEU A 60 1.82 -12.34 -5.42
N ILE A 61 0.95 -12.08 -4.45
CA ILE A 61 -0.10 -13.00 -4.02
C ILE A 61 -1.44 -12.39 -4.42
N LYS A 62 -2.22 -13.13 -5.22
CA LYS A 62 -3.58 -12.72 -5.60
C LYS A 62 -4.60 -13.32 -4.65
N VAL A 63 -5.54 -12.50 -4.20
CA VAL A 63 -6.59 -12.88 -3.28
C VAL A 63 -7.93 -12.51 -3.90
N ARG A 64 -8.82 -13.50 -4.02
CA ARG A 64 -10.19 -13.26 -4.49
C ARG A 64 -10.97 -12.59 -3.36
N GLY A 65 -11.37 -11.33 -3.56
CA GLY A 65 -12.22 -10.58 -2.65
C GLY A 65 -13.66 -10.47 -3.15
N GLY A 66 -14.62 -10.33 -2.25
CA GLY A 66 -16.04 -10.17 -2.62
C GLY A 66 -16.38 -8.80 -3.23
N ALA A 67 -15.55 -7.78 -3.01
CA ALA A 67 -15.78 -6.39 -3.47
C ALA A 67 -14.82 -5.93 -4.59
N GLY A 68 -13.85 -6.76 -4.98
CA GLY A 68 -12.81 -6.43 -5.96
C GLY A 68 -11.67 -7.44 -5.98
N GLU A 69 -10.67 -7.19 -6.81
CA GLU A 69 -9.44 -7.99 -6.85
C GLU A 69 -8.44 -7.44 -5.81
N ILE A 70 -7.92 -8.31 -4.94
CA ILE A 70 -6.91 -7.93 -3.97
C ILE A 70 -5.56 -8.51 -4.42
N ARG A 71 -4.55 -7.64 -4.53
CA ARG A 71 -3.18 -7.97 -4.92
C ARG A 71 -2.23 -7.55 -3.80
N VAL A 72 -1.53 -8.50 -3.19
CA VAL A 72 -0.52 -8.21 -2.16
C VAL A 72 0.86 -8.49 -2.73
N PHE A 73 1.76 -7.51 -2.74
CA PHE A 73 3.06 -7.63 -3.41
C PHE A 73 4.14 -6.74 -2.76
N ASP A 74 5.40 -7.07 -3.00
CA ASP A 74 6.51 -6.17 -2.69
C ASP A 74 6.70 -5.15 -3.82
N TYR A 75 7.00 -3.91 -3.46
CA TYR A 75 7.21 -2.81 -4.40
C TYR A 75 8.43 -1.97 -4.02
N ARG A 76 9.10 -1.39 -5.01
CA ARG A 76 10.20 -0.46 -4.78
C ARG A 76 10.21 0.68 -5.79
N TYR A 77 10.78 1.81 -5.39
CA TYR A 77 11.20 2.89 -6.28
C TYR A 77 12.42 3.60 -5.71
N THR A 78 13.11 4.38 -6.53
CA THR A 78 14.32 5.12 -6.15
C THR A 78 14.16 6.60 -6.40
N ILE A 79 14.51 7.43 -5.42
CA ILE A 79 14.57 8.89 -5.52
C ILE A 79 16.01 9.39 -5.39
N GLY A 80 16.23 10.68 -5.66
CA GLY A 80 17.56 11.30 -5.62
C GLY A 80 18.46 10.89 -6.78
N GLY A 81 19.73 11.27 -6.77
CA GLY A 81 20.67 11.00 -7.88
C GLY A 81 22.11 10.87 -7.40
N GLY A 82 22.93 10.09 -8.10
CA GLY A 82 24.34 9.88 -7.74
C GLY A 82 24.50 9.39 -6.30
N LYS A 83 25.27 10.12 -5.49
CA LYS A 83 25.59 9.76 -4.09
C LYS A 83 24.42 9.93 -3.11
N SER A 84 23.34 10.61 -3.50
CA SER A 84 22.13 10.78 -2.67
C SER A 84 20.96 9.91 -3.12
N SER A 85 21.23 8.89 -3.95
CA SER A 85 20.21 7.95 -4.41
C SER A 85 19.71 7.08 -3.24
N GLN A 86 18.39 7.04 -3.04
CA GLN A 86 17.76 6.22 -2.00
C GLN A 86 16.65 5.35 -2.60
N THR A 87 16.70 4.05 -2.33
CA THR A 87 15.64 3.11 -2.74
C THR A 87 14.69 2.86 -1.58
N HIS A 88 13.41 3.15 -1.81
CA HIS A 88 12.33 2.81 -0.90
C HIS A 88 11.71 1.48 -1.32
N THR A 89 11.37 0.67 -0.33
CA THR A 89 10.75 -0.65 -0.51
C THR A 89 9.50 -0.73 0.35
N PHE A 90 8.53 -1.53 -0.07
CA PHE A 90 7.21 -1.63 0.56
C PHE A 90 6.64 -3.03 0.36
N THR A 91 5.78 -3.45 1.27
CA THR A 91 4.78 -4.49 0.98
C THR A 91 3.43 -3.80 0.90
N LEU A 92 2.77 -3.90 -0.25
CA LEU A 92 1.54 -3.19 -0.60
C LEU A 92 0.37 -4.16 -0.69
N ALA A 93 -0.81 -3.73 -0.26
CA ALA A 93 -2.09 -4.35 -0.58
C ALA A 93 -2.87 -3.41 -1.50
N LEU A 94 -3.07 -3.82 -2.75
CA LEU A 94 -3.84 -3.09 -3.76
C LEU A 94 -5.20 -3.77 -3.92
N MET A 95 -6.27 -3.01 -3.73
CA MET A 95 -7.62 -3.38 -4.12
C MET A 95 -7.96 -2.67 -5.42
N ALA A 96 -8.22 -3.45 -6.46
CA ALA A 96 -8.55 -2.97 -7.79
C ALA A 96 -9.96 -3.41 -8.20
N ASN A 97 -10.50 -2.76 -9.23
CA ASN A 97 -11.84 -3.01 -9.76
C ASN A 97 -12.94 -2.83 -8.70
N LEU A 98 -12.76 -1.86 -7.81
CA LEU A 98 -13.76 -1.51 -6.80
C LEU A 98 -15.00 -0.92 -7.48
N ARG A 99 -16.17 -1.28 -6.96
CA ARG A 99 -17.46 -0.79 -7.48
C ARG A 99 -17.92 0.51 -6.80
N CYS A 100 -17.34 0.84 -5.66
CA CYS A 100 -17.63 2.09 -4.96
C CYS A 100 -16.86 3.25 -5.61
N GLU A 101 -17.43 4.45 -5.50
CA GLU A 101 -16.77 5.68 -5.93
C GLU A 101 -15.65 6.02 -4.94
N VAL A 102 -14.41 5.75 -5.34
CA VAL A 102 -13.22 6.07 -4.55
C VAL A 102 -12.64 7.39 -5.07
N PRO A 103 -12.63 8.46 -4.27
CA PRO A 103 -12.01 9.71 -4.66
C PRO A 103 -10.49 9.59 -4.64
N GLN A 104 -9.82 10.56 -5.25
CA GLN A 104 -8.38 10.70 -5.03
C GLN A 104 -8.13 11.18 -3.59
N PHE A 105 -7.35 10.44 -2.83
CA PHE A 105 -6.96 10.84 -1.47
C PHE A 105 -5.62 10.23 -1.07
N GLU A 106 -5.02 10.81 -0.05
CA GLU A 106 -3.87 10.26 0.66
C GLU A 106 -4.09 10.38 2.18
N LEU A 107 -3.92 9.26 2.87
CA LEU A 107 -4.07 9.10 4.30
C LEU A 107 -2.73 8.67 4.91
N LYS A 108 -2.19 9.47 5.82
CA LYS A 108 -0.90 9.24 6.50
C LYS A 108 -1.07 9.28 8.01
N PRO A 109 -0.65 8.27 8.77
CA PRO A 109 -0.54 8.36 10.21
C PRO A 109 0.49 9.42 10.62
N GLU A 110 0.18 10.24 11.62
CA GLU A 110 1.01 11.37 12.05
C GLU A 110 2.38 10.95 12.63
N THR A 111 2.44 9.79 13.28
CA THR A 111 3.66 9.28 13.92
C THR A 111 4.74 8.82 12.93
N PHE A 112 4.48 8.89 11.61
CA PHE A 112 5.44 8.46 10.60
C PHE A 112 6.37 9.60 10.15
N LEU A 113 7.64 9.47 10.53
CA LEU A 113 8.72 10.43 10.23
C LEU A 113 9.15 10.48 8.76
N TYR A 114 8.62 9.61 7.88
CA TYR A 114 9.04 9.53 6.48
C TYR A 114 8.10 10.34 5.58
N LYS A 115 8.62 11.41 4.99
CA LYS A 115 7.98 12.19 3.92
C LYS A 115 8.00 11.42 2.59
N ILE A 116 7.21 10.36 2.48
CA ILE A 116 6.96 9.74 1.17
C ILE A 116 6.01 10.66 0.41
N GLY A 117 6.45 11.12 -0.76
CA GLY A 117 5.64 11.85 -1.75
C GLY A 117 4.66 12.83 -1.10
N GLU A 118 5.15 13.93 -0.51
CA GLU A 118 4.25 14.96 0.01
C GLU A 118 3.27 15.36 -1.11
N ALA A 119 1.96 15.29 -0.83
CA ALA A 119 0.94 15.87 -1.67
C ALA A 119 1.06 17.41 -1.52
N ILE A 120 2.07 17.97 -2.19
CA ILE A 120 2.42 19.40 -2.10
C ILE A 120 1.20 20.20 -2.55
N GLY A 121 0.63 20.96 -1.62
CA GLY A 121 -0.44 21.92 -1.90
C GLY A 121 -1.84 21.56 -1.40
N PHE A 122 -2.08 20.35 -0.91
CA PHE A 122 -3.38 20.01 -0.33
C PHE A 122 -3.42 20.31 1.17
N LYS A 123 -4.50 20.99 1.57
CA LYS A 123 -4.84 21.22 2.97
C LYS A 123 -5.25 19.87 3.59
N ASP A 124 -4.97 19.73 4.87
CA ASP A 124 -5.52 18.62 5.65
C ASP A 124 -7.05 18.75 5.72
N ILE A 125 -7.72 17.62 5.58
CA ILE A 125 -9.17 17.48 5.59
C ILE A 125 -9.55 16.91 6.95
N ASP A 126 -10.02 17.79 7.83
CA ASP A 126 -10.49 17.41 9.16
C ASP A 126 -11.77 16.58 9.03
N LEU A 127 -11.94 15.53 9.82
CA LEU A 127 -13.21 14.80 9.92
C LEU A 127 -13.85 15.13 11.28
N PRO A 128 -14.72 16.16 11.40
CA PRO A 128 -15.14 16.70 12.71
C PRO A 128 -15.85 15.69 13.61
N ALA A 129 -16.47 14.66 13.03
CA ALA A 129 -17.14 13.59 13.75
C ALA A 129 -16.17 12.53 14.34
N PHE A 130 -14.88 12.59 13.98
CA PHE A 130 -13.84 11.62 14.34
C PHE A 130 -12.56 12.33 14.80
N PRO A 131 -12.58 13.01 15.98
CA PRO A 131 -11.42 13.73 16.48
C PRO A 131 -10.21 12.81 16.70
N ASP A 132 -10.44 11.59 17.21
CA ASP A 132 -9.36 10.60 17.43
C ASP A 132 -8.69 10.16 16.12
N PHE A 133 -9.43 10.13 15.00
CA PHE A 133 -8.88 9.91 13.67
C PHE A 133 -8.00 11.09 13.24
N SER A 134 -8.53 12.32 13.34
CA SER A 134 -7.81 13.53 12.95
C SER A 134 -6.54 13.77 13.78
N ASP A 135 -6.51 13.33 15.05
CA ASP A 135 -5.30 13.39 15.88
C ASP A 135 -4.24 12.34 15.49
N LYS A 136 -4.63 11.28 14.79
CA LYS A 136 -3.73 10.15 14.45
C LYS A 136 -3.35 10.14 12.98
N TYR A 137 -4.13 10.79 12.13
CA TYR A 137 -4.02 10.74 10.69
C TYR A 137 -4.19 12.11 10.04
N ARG A 138 -3.31 12.36 9.09
CA ARG A 138 -3.42 13.43 8.11
C ARG A 138 -4.11 12.90 6.86
N LEU A 139 -5.21 13.52 6.46
CA LEU A 139 -6.01 13.16 5.29
C LEU A 139 -6.00 14.31 4.28
N THR A 140 -5.57 14.03 3.05
CA THR A 140 -5.45 15.05 2.01
C THR A 140 -6.05 14.57 0.70
N GLY A 141 -6.53 15.49 -0.14
CA GLY A 141 -7.07 15.18 -1.45
C GLY A 141 -7.44 16.44 -2.24
N PRO A 142 -7.59 16.35 -3.56
CA PRO A 142 -7.94 17.47 -4.42
C PRO A 142 -9.41 17.90 -4.33
N ASP A 143 -10.31 16.99 -3.98
CA ASP A 143 -11.75 17.25 -3.81
C ASP A 143 -12.15 16.91 -2.38
N GLU A 144 -12.16 17.94 -1.54
CA GLU A 144 -12.50 17.81 -0.12
C GLU A 144 -13.91 17.22 0.08
N ALA A 145 -14.89 17.64 -0.72
CA ALA A 145 -16.26 17.16 -0.59
C ALA A 145 -16.38 15.67 -0.92
N ALA A 146 -15.74 15.21 -2.00
CA ALA A 146 -15.73 13.79 -2.36
C ALA A 146 -15.00 12.94 -1.31
N VAL A 147 -13.90 13.46 -0.73
CA VAL A 147 -13.19 12.81 0.38
C VAL A 147 -14.08 12.69 1.61
N HIS A 148 -14.77 13.75 2.03
CA HIS A 148 -15.74 13.70 3.14
C HIS A 148 -16.83 12.64 2.91
N MET A 149 -17.39 12.59 1.70
CA MET A 149 -18.40 11.58 1.35
C MET A 149 -17.84 10.16 1.40
N PHE A 150 -16.57 9.97 1.01
CA PHE A 150 -15.93 8.68 1.06
C PHE A 150 -15.60 8.26 2.50
N PHE A 151 -15.12 9.14 3.37
CA PHE A 151 -14.77 8.80 4.75
C PHE A 151 -15.99 8.79 5.68
N THR A 152 -16.85 7.79 5.49
CA THR A 152 -18.00 7.53 6.37
C THR A 152 -17.54 7.16 7.80
N PRO A 153 -18.44 7.24 8.81
CA PRO A 153 -18.11 6.84 10.18
C PRO A 153 -17.49 5.46 10.31
N ARG A 154 -17.97 4.51 9.51
CA ARG A 154 -17.45 3.15 9.48
C ARG A 154 -16.02 3.07 8.95
N ARG A 155 -15.70 3.86 7.92
CA ARG A 155 -14.36 3.93 7.32
C ARG A 155 -13.38 4.61 8.27
N ALA A 156 -13.75 5.74 8.88
CA ALA A 156 -12.93 6.43 9.85
C ALA A 156 -12.61 5.52 11.06
N ALA A 157 -13.64 4.90 11.66
CA ALA A 157 -13.47 3.99 12.79
C ALA A 157 -12.55 2.78 12.49
N TRP A 158 -12.56 2.30 11.24
CA TRP A 158 -11.64 1.23 10.83
C TRP A 158 -10.17 1.63 10.95
N PHE A 159 -9.81 2.84 10.49
CA PHE A 159 -8.44 3.34 10.57
C PHE A 159 -8.02 3.72 11.99
N GLU A 160 -8.96 4.14 12.84
CA GLU A 160 -8.72 4.33 14.28
C GLU A 160 -8.41 3.00 14.99
N ALA A 161 -9.15 1.93 14.65
CA ALA A 161 -8.97 0.60 15.23
C ALA A 161 -7.73 -0.13 14.69
N ASN A 162 -7.29 0.19 13.47
CA ASN A 162 -6.13 -0.39 12.81
C ASN A 162 -5.07 0.69 12.53
N PRO A 163 -4.39 1.21 13.58
CA PRO A 163 -3.47 2.32 13.43
C PRO A 163 -2.23 1.95 12.61
N GLY A 164 -1.67 2.94 11.92
CA GLY A 164 -0.40 2.82 11.18
C GLY A 164 -0.54 2.46 9.70
N LEU A 165 -1.76 2.36 9.19
CA LEU A 165 -2.00 2.14 7.75
C LEU A 165 -1.86 3.45 6.97
N TRP A 166 -0.89 3.50 6.07
CA TRP A 166 -0.89 4.49 5.00
C TRP A 166 -1.83 4.02 3.90
N ALA A 167 -2.70 4.89 3.39
CA ALA A 167 -3.59 4.56 2.29
C ALA A 167 -3.60 5.65 1.22
N GLN A 168 -3.74 5.24 -0.04
CA GLN A 168 -4.04 6.13 -1.16
C GLN A 168 -5.27 5.61 -1.89
N GLY A 169 -6.14 6.54 -2.29
CA GLY A 169 -7.30 6.27 -3.13
C GLY A 169 -7.16 6.92 -4.49
N ALA A 170 -7.74 6.26 -5.49
CA ALA A 170 -7.99 6.76 -6.83
C ALA A 170 -9.23 6.04 -7.38
N PRO A 171 -9.86 6.52 -8.46
CA PRO A 171 -11.05 5.87 -9.01
C PRO A 171 -10.86 4.35 -9.20
N CYS A 172 -11.78 3.57 -8.63
CA CYS A 172 -11.78 2.10 -8.61
C CYS A 172 -10.60 1.41 -7.89
N HIS A 173 -9.72 2.17 -7.22
CA HIS A 173 -8.50 1.65 -6.61
C HIS A 173 -8.27 2.19 -5.20
N VAL A 174 -7.88 1.31 -4.29
CA VAL A 174 -7.28 1.69 -3.01
C VAL A 174 -6.01 0.89 -2.84
N VAL A 175 -4.93 1.53 -2.39
CA VAL A 175 -3.72 0.84 -1.94
C VAL A 175 -3.43 1.21 -0.50
N PHE A 176 -3.00 0.26 0.31
CA PHE A 176 -2.46 0.55 1.63
C PHE A 176 -1.19 -0.23 1.96
N PHE A 177 -0.45 0.28 2.94
CA PHE A 177 0.79 -0.32 3.46
C PHE A 177 1.08 0.19 4.88
N LYS A 178 1.99 -0.47 5.60
CA LYS A 178 2.29 -0.14 7.01
C LYS A 178 3.58 0.64 7.23
N ARG A 179 4.58 0.49 6.37
CA ARG A 179 5.91 1.07 6.59
C ARG A 179 6.74 1.12 5.32
N VAL A 180 7.78 1.96 5.36
CA VAL A 180 8.96 1.79 4.51
C VAL A 180 9.72 0.53 4.95
N GLY A 181 10.19 -0.23 3.98
CA GLY A 181 10.73 -1.57 4.14
C GLY A 181 9.67 -2.63 3.82
N HIS A 182 10.13 -3.75 3.25
CA HIS A 182 9.31 -4.94 3.14
C HIS A 182 8.84 -5.41 4.52
N LEU A 183 7.57 -5.83 4.61
CA LEU A 183 7.09 -6.57 5.78
C LEU A 183 7.83 -7.91 5.88
N PRO A 184 8.17 -8.38 7.10
CA PRO A 184 8.69 -9.73 7.28
C PRO A 184 7.64 -10.75 6.81
N VAL A 185 8.07 -11.90 6.27
CA VAL A 185 7.15 -12.92 5.72
C VAL A 185 6.15 -13.39 6.78
N SER A 186 6.55 -13.47 8.04
CA SER A 186 5.66 -13.80 9.16
C SER A 186 4.47 -12.85 9.35
N ALA A 187 4.55 -11.62 8.84
CA ALA A 187 3.45 -10.65 8.92
C ALA A 187 2.50 -10.68 7.71
N TRP A 188 2.88 -11.37 6.62
CA TRP A 188 2.10 -11.36 5.37
C TRP A 188 0.70 -11.96 5.53
N GLN A 189 0.57 -13.06 6.28
CA GLN A 189 -0.75 -13.67 6.50
C GLN A 189 -1.70 -12.68 7.18
N SER A 190 -1.26 -12.06 8.28
CA SER A 190 -2.08 -11.05 8.97
C SER A 190 -2.40 -9.85 8.09
N PHE A 191 -1.45 -9.41 7.25
CA PHE A 191 -1.64 -8.29 6.33
C PHE A 191 -2.62 -8.63 5.19
N ILE A 192 -2.60 -9.87 4.68
CA ILE A 192 -3.57 -10.38 3.70
C ILE A 192 -4.98 -10.41 4.31
N GLU A 193 -5.12 -10.91 5.54
CA GLU A 193 -6.43 -10.96 6.21
C GLU A 193 -6.99 -9.57 6.54
N GLU A 194 -6.12 -8.63 6.92
CA GLU A 194 -6.50 -7.22 7.09
C GLU A 194 -7.00 -6.61 5.77
N ALA A 195 -6.33 -6.90 4.64
CA ALA A 195 -6.77 -6.46 3.31
C ALA A 195 -8.10 -7.08 2.89
N LYS A 196 -8.31 -8.37 3.15
CA LYS A 196 -9.58 -9.05 2.89
C LYS A 196 -10.71 -8.43 3.70
N THR A 197 -10.48 -8.17 4.98
CA THR A 197 -11.49 -7.59 5.89
C THR A 197 -11.84 -6.18 5.45
N PHE A 198 -10.83 -5.34 5.18
CA PHE A 198 -11.06 -3.97 4.70
C PHE A 198 -11.85 -3.95 3.37
N ALA A 199 -11.45 -4.76 2.39
CA ALA A 199 -12.16 -4.84 1.12
C ALA A 199 -13.60 -5.35 1.29
N ALA A 200 -13.82 -6.39 2.11
CA ALA A 200 -15.11 -7.03 2.26
C ALA A 200 -16.09 -6.25 3.15
N GLU A 201 -15.61 -5.49 4.13
CA GLU A 201 -16.47 -4.85 5.11
C GLU A 201 -16.55 -3.34 4.92
N ILE A 202 -15.48 -2.71 4.44
CA ILE A 202 -15.32 -1.25 4.49
C ILE A 202 -15.48 -0.61 3.11
N LEU A 203 -15.13 -1.32 2.03
CA LEU A 203 -15.24 -0.86 0.64
C LEU A 203 -16.47 -1.37 -0.12
N ARG A 204 -17.43 -2.01 0.57
CA ARG A 204 -18.73 -2.37 0.00
C ARG A 204 -19.61 -1.16 -0.27
#